data_AF-A0A2R6JGT9-F1
#
_entry.id   AF-A0A2R6JGT9-F1
#
_cell.length_a   1.000
_cell.length_b   1.000
_cell.length_c   1.000
_cell.angle_alpha   90.00
_cell.angle_beta   90.00
_cell.angle_gamma   90.00
#
_symmetry.space_group_name_H-M   'P 1'
#
loop_
_entity.id
_entity.type
_entity.pdbx_description
1 polymer ?
#
loop_
_entity_poly.entity_id
_entity_poly.type
_entity_poly.pdbx_seq_one_letter_code
_entity_poly.pdbx_strand_id
1 'polypeptide(L)' 'IPAHTPEVLEPLSVGDDVKIAETRPLSKTKHHVVVSVSGGDD' A
#
# COMPACT_ATOMS: atom_id res chain seq x y z
N ILE A 1 4.79 0.28 -8.93
CA ILE A 1 5.71 1.07 -8.07
C ILE A 1 5.92 0.28 -6.78
N PRO A 2 7.15 0.10 -6.27
CA PRO A 2 7.36 -0.61 -5.01
C PRO A 2 6.80 0.18 -3.82
N ALA A 3 5.91 -0.44 -3.06
CA ALA A 3 5.33 0.13 -1.84
C ALA A 3 5.56 -0.79 -0.63
N HIS A 4 5.55 -0.21 0.56
CA HIS A 4 5.44 -0.97 1.80
C HIS A 4 3.96 -1.23 2.11
N THR A 5 3.66 -2.46 2.55
CA THR A 5 2.34 -2.87 3.01
C THR A 5 2.38 -2.96 4.53
N PRO A 6 1.69 -2.06 5.25
CA PRO A 6 1.58 -2.12 6.70
C PRO A 6 0.75 -3.31 7.17
N GLU A 7 1.16 -3.96 8.27
CA GLU A 7 0.42 -5.09 8.86
C GLU A 7 -0.88 -4.67 9.58
N VAL A 8 -1.08 -3.38 9.79
CA VAL A 8 -2.30 -2.81 10.39
C VAL A 8 -3.46 -2.72 9.39
N LEU A 9 -3.18 -2.78 8.09
CA LEU A 9 -4.21 -2.84 7.07
C LEU A 9 -4.73 -4.27 6.95
N GLU A 10 -5.98 -4.42 6.51
CA GLU A 10 -6.53 -5.72 6.16
C GLU A 10 -5.67 -6.42 5.10
N PRO A 11 -5.63 -7.77 5.11
CA PRO A 11 -4.79 -8.53 4.21
C PRO A 11 -5.14 -8.25 2.76
N LEU A 12 -4.19 -7.66 2.03
CA LEU A 12 -4.31 -7.35 0.60
C LEU A 12 -4.09 -8.60 -0.23
N SER A 13 -4.88 -8.71 -1.30
CA SER A 13 -4.75 -9.73 -2.32
C SER A 13 -4.22 -9.14 -3.62
N VAL A 14 -3.61 -10.01 -4.44
CA VAL A 14 -3.18 -9.61 -5.78
C VAL A 14 -4.41 -9.32 -6.61
N GLY A 15 -4.51 -8.10 -7.13
CA GLY A 15 -5.66 -7.62 -7.90
C GLY A 15 -6.41 -6.47 -7.23
N ASP A 16 -6.16 -6.22 -5.95
CA ASP A 16 -6.82 -5.13 -5.22
C ASP A 16 -6.36 -3.76 -5.74
N ASP A 17 -7.34 -2.86 -5.93
CA ASP A 17 -7.08 -1.45 -6.17
C ASP A 17 -6.64 -0.77 -4.88
N VAL A 18 -5.44 -0.20 -4.88
CA VAL A 18 -4.85 0.44 -3.69
C VAL A 18 -4.41 1.86 -3.96
N LYS A 19 -4.55 2.70 -2.94
CA LYS A 19 -3.98 4.04 -2.90
C LYS A 19 -2.65 4.01 -2.16
N ILE A 20 -1.62 4.54 -2.82
CA ILE A 20 -0.29 4.72 -2.23
C ILE A 20 0.03 6.19 -2.08
N ALA A 21 0.76 6.53 -1.02
CA ALA A 21 1.28 7.86 -0.78
C ALA A 21 2.82 7.86 -0.82
N GLU A 22 3.41 8.95 -1.31
CA GLU A 22 4.86 9.16 -1.26
C GLU A 22 5.32 9.40 0.19
N THR A 23 6.48 8.85 0.54
CA THR A 23 7.08 8.99 1.86
C THR A 23 8.57 9.25 1.74
N ARG A 24 9.23 9.53 2.88
CA ARG A 24 10.70 9.41 2.96
C ARG A 24 11.14 7.99 2.53
N PRO A 25 12.39 7.82 2.06
CA PRO A 25 12.91 6.49 1.71
C PRO A 25 12.80 5.51 2.88
N LEU A 26 12.06 4.42 2.68
CA LEU A 26 11.94 3.32 3.66
C LEU A 26 13.01 2.24 3.42
N SER A 27 13.42 2.08 2.16
CA SER A 27 14.45 1.12 1.73
C SER A 27 15.06 1.58 0.41
N LYS A 28 15.97 0.79 -0.16
CA LYS A 28 16.62 1.07 -1.45
C LYS A 28 15.63 1.37 -2.57
N THR A 29 14.46 0.71 -2.56
CA THR A 29 13.46 0.81 -3.63
C THR A 29 12.08 1.28 -3.17
N LYS A 30 11.79 1.29 -1.86
CA LYS A 30 10.47 1.65 -1.32
C LYS A 30 10.46 3.09 -0.84
N HIS A 31 9.70 3.93 -1.55
CA HIS A 31 9.48 5.35 -1.27
C HIS A 31 7.98 5.67 -1.16
N HIS A 32 7.16 4.62 -1.10
CA HIS A 32 5.71 4.71 -1.05
C HIS A 32 5.19 3.73 0.01
N VAL A 33 4.05 4.08 0.59
CA VAL A 33 3.31 3.21 1.50
C VAL A 33 1.85 3.11 1.06
N VAL A 34 1.25 1.94 1.22
CA VAL A 34 -0.20 1.77 1.03
C VAL A 34 -0.94 2.48 2.16
N VAL A 35 -1.91 3.32 1.80
CA VAL A 35 -2.70 4.12 2.77
C VAL A 35 -4.19 3.76 2.78
N SER A 36 -4.70 3.13 1.73
CA SER A 36 -6.12 2.76 1.61
C SER A 36 -6.31 1.72 0.50
N VAL A 37 -7.31 0.86 0.65
CA VAL A 37 -7.81 -0.07 -0.37
C VAL A 37 -9.10 0.52 -0.94
N SER A 38 -9.24 0.52 -2.27
CA SER A 38 -10.43 0.99 -2.97
C SER A 38 -11.27 -0.23 -3.34
N GLY A 39 -12.44 -0.39 -2.73
CA GLY A 39 -13.37 -1.48 -3.05
C GLY A 39 -13.65 -2.49 -1.95
N GLY A 40 -13.24 -2.24 -0.70
CA GLY A 40 -13.57 -3.07 0.46
C GLY A 40 -14.91 -2.75 1.15
N ASP A 41 -15.95 -2.37 0.39
CA ASP A 41 -17.31 -2.19 0.92
C ASP A 41 -18.33 -2.36 -0.23
N ASP A 42 -18.81 -3.60 -0.40
CA ASP A 42 -20.22 -3.93 -0.71
C ASP A 42 -20.77 -4.73 0.48
#